data_AF-A0A0M1J1J6-F1
#
_entry.id   AF-A0A0M1J1J6-F1
#
_cell.length_a   1.000
_cell.length_b   1.000
_cell.length_c   1.000
_cell.angle_alpha   90.00
_cell.angle_beta   90.00
_cell.angle_gamma   90.00
#
_symmetry.space_group_name_H-M   'P 1'
#
loop_
_entity.id
_entity.type
_entity.pdbx_description
1 polymer ?
#
loop_
_entity_poly.entity_id
_entity_poly.type
_entity_poly.pdbx_seq_one_letter_code
_entity_poly.pdbx_strand_id
1 'polypeptide(L)'
;EYLHASKRLYMTATPRVYGNTAKAKAEQDSVTLCSMDDEAIYGPDLHVLRFSKAVAQGLLVDYKVIVLTIDAKYISARIQELLQDANKQLHIDDAGKIIGCWKALSRERLEGEASNFQTVTPMRRAVAFCQVIEPSTGKNHKVSSKYIADMFAEVVAAYNAAEGVAGSLQCAAQHVDGTM
;
A
#
# COMPACT_ATOMS: atom_id res chain seq x y z
N GLU A 1 26.13 -26.55 13.72
CA GLU A 1 25.79 -27.92 13.27
C GLU A 1 24.47 -27.87 12.51
N TYR A 2 24.29 -28.63 11.43
CA TYR A 2 23.05 -28.65 10.66
C TYR A 2 22.13 -29.79 11.12
N LEU A 3 20.81 -29.64 10.96
CA LEU A 3 19.83 -30.66 11.32
C LEU A 3 19.90 -31.88 10.39
N HIS A 4 20.08 -33.08 10.92
CA HIS A 4 20.03 -34.30 10.12
C HIS A 4 18.59 -34.67 9.76
N ALA A 5 18.34 -35.03 8.49
CA ALA A 5 17.04 -35.49 8.02
C ALA A 5 17.19 -36.41 6.81
N SER A 6 16.33 -37.42 6.68
CA SER A 6 16.33 -38.33 5.53
C SER A 6 15.70 -37.71 4.27
N LYS A 7 14.74 -36.79 4.44
CA LYS A 7 14.06 -36.05 3.36
C LYS A 7 13.72 -34.64 3.85
N ARG A 8 13.69 -33.67 2.93
CA ARG A 8 13.28 -32.29 3.19
C ARG A 8 12.37 -31.83 2.06
N LEU A 9 11.32 -31.06 2.41
CA LEU A 9 10.41 -30.44 1.46
C LEU A 9 10.43 -28.94 1.71
N TYR A 10 10.70 -28.16 0.67
CA TYR A 10 10.68 -26.71 0.70
C TYR A 10 9.37 -26.21 0.09
N MET A 11 8.71 -25.26 0.76
CA MET A 11 7.45 -24.69 0.31
C MET A 11 7.56 -23.18 0.28
N THR A 12 7.13 -22.56 -0.82
CA THR A 12 7.16 -21.11 -1.00
C THR A 12 6.12 -20.68 -2.03
N ALA A 13 5.63 -19.45 -1.91
CA ALA A 13 4.84 -18.80 -2.97
C ALA A 13 5.73 -18.02 -3.95
N THR A 14 6.96 -17.68 -3.54
CA THR A 14 7.89 -16.82 -4.29
C THR A 14 9.30 -17.42 -4.23
N PRO A 15 9.63 -18.40 -5.08
CA PRO A 15 10.95 -19.05 -5.09
C PRO A 15 12.08 -18.14 -5.56
N ARG A 16 11.73 -17.02 -6.20
CA ARG A 16 12.67 -15.98 -6.64
C ARG A 16 12.24 -14.64 -6.03
N VAL A 17 13.19 -13.95 -5.41
CA VAL A 17 12.99 -12.64 -4.81
C VAL A 17 13.81 -11.63 -5.59
N TYR A 18 13.12 -10.66 -6.18
CA TYR A 18 13.73 -9.56 -6.91
C TYR A 18 13.82 -8.33 -6.02
N GLY A 19 14.88 -7.53 -6.17
CA GLY A 19 15.06 -6.33 -5.37
C GLY A 19 15.66 -5.17 -6.13
N ASN A 20 15.47 -3.98 -5.55
CA ASN A 20 15.98 -2.74 -6.10
C ASN A 20 17.39 -2.49 -5.55
N THR A 21 18.42 -3.11 -6.11
CA THR A 21 19.80 -2.70 -5.82
C THR A 21 20.07 -1.36 -6.51
N ALA A 22 19.89 -0.26 -5.76
CA ALA A 22 20.17 1.08 -6.25
C ALA A 22 21.68 1.31 -6.41
N LYS A 23 22.19 1.15 -7.64
CA LYS A 23 23.19 2.03 -8.27
C LYS A 23 23.32 1.72 -9.77
N ALA A 24 22.81 2.66 -10.57
CA ALA A 24 23.23 2.95 -11.95
C ALA A 24 23.31 1.79 -12.95
N LYS A 25 22.15 1.35 -13.45
CA LYS A 25 21.88 1.21 -14.89
C LYS A 25 20.38 1.05 -15.06
N ALA A 26 19.72 2.18 -15.29
CA ALA A 26 18.41 2.17 -15.91
C ALA A 26 18.54 1.41 -17.24
N GLU A 27 17.64 0.44 -17.44
CA GLU A 27 17.17 -0.17 -18.69
C GLU A 27 17.23 -1.70 -18.78
N GLN A 28 17.95 -2.43 -17.92
CA GLN A 28 17.89 -3.91 -17.91
C GLN A 28 17.96 -4.47 -16.49
N ASP A 29 17.00 -5.34 -16.19
CA ASP A 29 17.04 -6.38 -15.16
C ASP A 29 16.83 -5.97 -13.69
N SER A 30 15.64 -6.29 -13.18
CA SER A 30 15.40 -6.52 -11.77
C SER A 30 16.41 -7.54 -11.24
N VAL A 31 17.37 -7.11 -10.43
CA VAL A 31 18.41 -7.96 -9.88
C VAL A 31 17.77 -9.01 -8.94
N THR A 32 18.06 -10.28 -9.19
CA THR A 32 17.63 -11.38 -8.31
C THR A 32 18.42 -11.30 -7.01
N LEU A 33 17.74 -11.04 -5.88
CA LEU A 33 18.37 -10.99 -4.55
C LEU A 33 18.62 -12.38 -3.98
N CYS A 34 17.63 -13.26 -4.15
CA CYS A 34 17.66 -14.64 -3.65
C CYS A 34 16.87 -15.52 -4.61
N SER A 35 17.36 -16.75 -4.79
CA SER A 35 16.70 -17.74 -5.64
C SER A 35 16.84 -19.14 -5.04
N MET A 36 15.80 -19.96 -5.27
CA MET A 36 15.77 -21.40 -4.98
C MET A 36 16.14 -22.26 -6.21
N ASP A 37 16.77 -21.69 -7.24
CA ASP A 37 17.12 -22.42 -8.48
C ASP A 37 18.21 -23.50 -8.28
N ASP A 38 18.90 -23.56 -7.14
CA ASP A 38 19.92 -24.59 -6.87
C ASP A 38 19.28 -25.92 -6.41
N GLU A 39 19.07 -26.83 -7.35
CA GLU A 39 18.52 -28.16 -7.08
C GLU A 39 19.40 -29.02 -6.17
N ALA A 40 20.72 -28.75 -6.05
CA ALA A 40 21.58 -29.50 -5.13
C ALA A 40 21.23 -29.20 -3.66
N ILE A 41 20.64 -28.02 -3.40
CA ILE A 41 20.20 -27.59 -2.08
C ILE A 41 18.69 -27.87 -1.90
N TYR A 42 17.88 -27.44 -2.86
CA TYR A 42 16.42 -27.42 -2.73
C TYR A 42 15.71 -28.65 -3.31
N GLY A 43 16.39 -29.40 -4.19
CA GLY A 43 15.78 -30.44 -5.00
C GLY A 43 14.91 -29.86 -6.14
N PRO A 44 14.33 -30.74 -6.97
CA PRO A 44 13.47 -30.32 -8.07
C PRO A 44 12.08 -29.88 -7.58
N ASP A 45 11.38 -29.13 -8.43
CA ASP A 45 9.98 -28.78 -8.21
C ASP A 45 9.08 -30.02 -8.21
N LEU A 46 8.50 -30.34 -7.04
CA LEU A 46 7.52 -31.42 -6.91
C LEU A 46 6.14 -31.01 -7.47
N HIS A 47 5.71 -29.77 -7.19
CA HIS A 47 4.42 -29.23 -7.62
C HIS A 47 4.44 -27.71 -7.67
N VAL A 48 3.85 -27.12 -8.71
CA VAL A 48 3.73 -25.66 -8.87
C VAL A 48 2.31 -25.26 -9.24
N LEU A 49 1.65 -24.50 -8.35
CA LEU A 49 0.37 -23.85 -8.61
C LEU A 49 0.58 -22.34 -8.76
N ARG A 50 0.59 -21.86 -10.01
CA ARG A 50 0.77 -20.43 -10.31
C ARG A 50 -0.49 -19.62 -9.98
N PHE A 51 -0.29 -18.36 -9.60
CA PHE A 51 -1.38 -17.41 -9.32
C PHE A 51 -2.43 -17.35 -10.45
N SER A 52 -1.99 -17.17 -11.70
CA SER A 52 -2.88 -17.11 -12.87
C SER A 52 -3.72 -18.37 -13.05
N LYS A 53 -3.15 -19.56 -12.76
CA LYS A 53 -3.87 -20.82 -12.80
C LYS A 53 -4.90 -20.93 -11.67
N ALA A 54 -4.54 -20.49 -10.47
CA ALA A 54 -5.46 -20.46 -9.34
C ALA A 54 -6.65 -19.50 -9.58
N VAL A 55 -6.41 -18.34 -10.19
CA VAL A 55 -7.48 -17.41 -10.61
C VAL A 55 -8.37 -18.04 -11.68
N ALA A 56 -7.79 -18.66 -12.72
CA ALA A 56 -8.56 -19.33 -13.78
C ALA A 56 -9.41 -20.50 -13.26
N GLN A 57 -9.01 -21.13 -12.16
CA GLN A 57 -9.76 -22.20 -11.49
C GLN A 57 -10.77 -21.68 -10.45
N GLY A 58 -10.87 -20.37 -10.25
CA GLY A 58 -11.76 -19.78 -9.23
C GLY A 58 -11.30 -20.00 -7.79
N LEU A 59 -10.03 -20.39 -7.58
CA LEU A 59 -9.44 -20.59 -6.25
C LEU A 59 -8.98 -19.27 -5.61
N LEU A 60 -8.62 -18.28 -6.44
CA LEU A 60 -8.20 -16.95 -6.02
C LEU A 60 -8.93 -15.87 -6.81
N VAL A 61 -9.04 -14.69 -6.21
CA VAL A 61 -9.54 -13.48 -6.88
C VAL A 61 -8.36 -12.74 -7.49
N ASP A 62 -8.53 -12.26 -8.73
CA ASP A 62 -7.50 -11.47 -9.41
C ASP A 62 -7.29 -10.11 -8.72
N TYR A 63 -6.05 -9.61 -8.71
CA TYR A 63 -5.74 -8.32 -8.11
C TYR A 63 -5.74 -7.20 -9.16
N LYS A 64 -5.99 -5.97 -8.71
CA LYS A 64 -5.86 -4.77 -9.54
C LYS A 64 -4.91 -3.80 -8.87
N VAL A 65 -3.93 -3.31 -9.62
CA VAL A 65 -2.99 -2.29 -9.15
C VAL A 65 -3.55 -0.92 -9.53
N ILE A 66 -3.81 -0.09 -8.53
CA ILE A 66 -4.29 1.28 -8.71
C ILE A 66 -3.16 2.22 -8.30
N VAL A 67 -2.68 3.04 -9.25
CA VAL A 67 -1.68 4.09 -8.99
C VAL A 67 -2.40 5.43 -9.02
N LEU A 68 -2.50 6.10 -7.87
CA LEU A 68 -3.11 7.41 -7.74
C LEU A 68 -2.04 8.49 -7.63
N THR A 69 -2.17 9.51 -8.46
CA THR A 69 -1.37 10.74 -8.37
C THR A 69 -2.28 11.87 -7.89
N ILE A 70 -1.80 12.63 -6.90
CA ILE A 70 -2.51 13.81 -6.41
C ILE A 70 -1.55 14.99 -6.45
N ASP A 71 -2.03 16.10 -7.01
CA ASP A 71 -1.29 17.36 -7.00
C ASP A 71 -1.26 17.95 -5.57
N ALA A 72 -0.06 18.21 -5.05
CA ALA A 72 0.14 18.86 -3.77
C ALA A 72 -0.52 20.25 -3.70
N LYS A 73 -0.52 21.01 -4.80
CA LYS A 73 -1.18 22.33 -4.85
C LYS A 73 -2.68 22.20 -4.68
N TYR A 74 -3.27 21.18 -5.30
CA TYR A 74 -4.69 20.88 -5.17
C TYR A 74 -5.03 20.57 -3.72
N ILE A 75 -4.24 19.73 -3.04
CA ILE A 75 -4.43 19.40 -1.62
C ILE A 75 -4.28 20.65 -0.74
N SER A 76 -3.18 21.39 -0.89
CA SER A 76 -2.87 22.55 -0.05
C SER A 76 -4.04 23.52 0.02
N ALA A 77 -4.67 23.83 -1.12
CA ALA A 77 -5.80 24.77 -1.17
C ALA A 77 -7.04 24.31 -0.40
N ARG A 78 -7.27 23.00 -0.20
CA ARG A 78 -8.47 22.48 0.49
C ARG A 78 -8.29 22.33 2.00
N ILE A 79 -7.07 22.10 2.47
CA ILE A 79 -6.79 21.78 3.88
C ILE A 79 -5.88 22.82 4.54
N GLN A 80 -5.89 24.05 4.04
CA GLN A 80 -5.06 25.15 4.53
C GLN A 80 -5.22 25.38 6.04
N GLU A 81 -6.44 25.29 6.57
CA GLU A 81 -6.72 25.48 8.00
C GLU A 81 -6.04 24.41 8.87
N LEU A 82 -6.10 23.13 8.44
CA LEU A 82 -5.41 22.03 9.12
C LEU A 82 -3.89 22.12 9.03
N LEU A 83 -3.36 22.69 7.93
CA LEU A 83 -1.93 22.90 7.74
C LEU A 83 -1.39 24.06 8.59
N GLN A 84 -2.25 24.99 9.01
CA GLN A 84 -1.87 26.15 9.83
C GLN A 84 -1.94 25.89 11.34
N ASP A 85 -2.53 24.77 11.77
CA ASP A 85 -2.60 24.40 13.18
C ASP A 85 -1.21 24.05 13.71
N ALA A 86 -0.62 24.95 14.49
CA ALA A 86 0.71 24.77 15.07
C ALA A 86 0.83 23.54 15.99
N ASN A 87 -0.29 23.03 16.50
CA ASN A 87 -0.30 21.82 17.33
C ASN A 87 -0.16 20.53 16.50
N LYS A 88 -0.41 20.60 15.19
CA LYS A 88 -0.41 19.45 14.29
C LYS A 88 0.58 19.73 13.16
N GLN A 89 1.77 19.17 13.26
CA GLN A 89 2.77 19.20 12.17
C GLN A 89 2.34 18.30 10.99
N LEU A 90 1.22 18.63 10.36
CA LEU A 90 0.68 17.88 9.23
C LEU A 90 1.53 18.17 7.99
N HIS A 91 2.32 17.18 7.58
CA HIS A 91 3.07 17.27 6.34
C HIS A 91 2.11 17.12 5.14
N ILE A 92 2.30 17.94 4.10
CA ILE A 92 1.45 17.92 2.90
C ILE A 92 1.44 16.55 2.22
N ASP A 93 2.58 15.86 2.26
CA ASP A 93 2.71 14.51 1.71
C ASP A 93 1.86 13.47 2.47
N ASP A 94 1.62 13.66 3.76
CA ASP A 94 0.82 12.72 4.55
C ASP A 94 -0.68 12.97 4.32
N ALA A 95 -1.07 14.23 4.25
CA ALA A 95 -2.42 14.58 3.82
C ALA A 95 -2.74 14.05 2.42
N GLY A 96 -1.79 14.15 1.48
CA GLY A 96 -1.94 13.58 0.14
C GLY A 96 -2.09 12.06 0.14
N LYS A 97 -1.34 11.35 0.99
CA LYS A 97 -1.52 9.89 1.17
C LYS A 97 -2.89 9.56 1.76
N ILE A 98 -3.36 10.29 2.77
CA ILE A 98 -4.69 10.08 3.38
C ILE A 98 -5.79 10.30 2.34
N ILE A 99 -5.77 11.42 1.63
CA ILE A 99 -6.76 11.75 0.59
C ILE A 99 -6.70 10.72 -0.55
N GLY A 100 -5.50 10.29 -0.95
CA GLY A 100 -5.31 9.24 -1.96
C GLY A 100 -5.91 7.91 -1.55
N CYS A 101 -5.65 7.47 -0.32
CA CYS A 101 -6.28 6.28 0.24
C CYS A 101 -7.80 6.41 0.27
N TRP A 102 -8.33 7.54 0.73
CA TRP A 102 -9.77 7.76 0.78
C TRP A 102 -10.41 7.75 -0.62
N LYS A 103 -9.81 8.44 -1.61
CA LYS A 103 -10.28 8.41 -3.02
C LYS A 103 -10.23 7.01 -3.63
N ALA A 104 -9.18 6.25 -3.35
CA ALA A 104 -9.09 4.85 -3.78
C ALA A 104 -10.23 4.02 -3.21
N LEU A 105 -10.51 4.17 -1.91
CA LEU A 105 -11.54 3.44 -1.18
C LEU A 105 -12.96 3.84 -1.59
N SER A 106 -13.22 5.13 -1.78
CA SER A 106 -14.50 5.64 -2.28
C SER A 106 -14.73 5.22 -3.73
N ARG A 107 -13.65 4.95 -4.47
CA ARG A 107 -13.64 4.64 -5.90
C ARG A 107 -14.35 5.75 -6.71
N GLU A 108 -14.32 6.96 -6.17
CA GLU A 108 -14.94 8.14 -6.72
C GLU A 108 -14.07 8.69 -7.86
N ARG A 109 -14.67 8.81 -9.05
CA ARG A 109 -14.09 9.37 -10.30
C ARG A 109 -12.58 9.18 -10.42
N LEU A 110 -12.16 7.92 -10.57
CA LEU A 110 -10.91 7.59 -11.27
C LEU A 110 -11.10 8.02 -12.73
N GLU A 111 -10.88 9.30 -13.04
CA GLU A 111 -11.00 9.83 -14.40
C GLU A 111 -9.96 9.12 -15.29
N GLY A 112 -10.44 8.27 -16.20
CA GLY A 112 -9.61 7.47 -17.09
C GLY A 112 -10.17 6.07 -17.40
N GLU A 113 -11.00 5.48 -16.53
CA GLU A 113 -11.66 4.20 -16.82
C GLU A 113 -13.11 4.41 -17.28
N ALA A 114 -13.25 4.65 -18.58
CA ALA A 114 -14.53 4.51 -19.25
C ALA A 114 -15.08 3.08 -19.03
N SER A 115 -16.32 3.02 -18.56
CA SER A 115 -17.35 1.98 -18.83
C SER A 115 -17.54 0.74 -17.93
N ASN A 116 -16.61 0.28 -17.07
CA ASN A 116 -16.85 -0.98 -16.32
C ASN A 116 -17.10 -0.85 -14.81
N PHE A 117 -17.12 0.36 -14.25
CA PHE A 117 -17.45 0.61 -12.85
C PHE A 117 -18.83 1.28 -12.71
N GLN A 118 -19.88 0.68 -13.27
CA GLN A 118 -21.24 1.25 -13.24
C GLN A 118 -21.96 1.15 -11.88
N THR A 119 -21.43 0.39 -10.92
CA THR A 119 -21.93 0.37 -9.53
C THR A 119 -20.75 0.25 -8.60
N VAL A 120 -20.23 1.38 -8.16
CA VAL A 120 -18.98 1.40 -7.39
C VAL A 120 -19.32 1.42 -5.91
N THR A 121 -19.66 0.26 -5.36
CA THR A 121 -19.68 0.12 -3.90
C THR A 121 -18.26 0.39 -3.39
N PRO A 122 -18.09 1.32 -2.44
CA PRO A 122 -16.79 1.61 -1.85
C PRO A 122 -16.15 0.37 -1.23
N MET A 123 -14.82 0.34 -1.22
CA MET A 123 -14.07 -0.69 -0.50
C MET A 123 -14.29 -0.51 1.01
N ARG A 124 -14.59 -1.61 1.70
CA ARG A 124 -14.98 -1.58 3.13
C ARG A 124 -13.84 -1.77 4.11
N ARG A 125 -12.72 -2.34 3.65
CA ARG A 125 -11.58 -2.73 4.50
C ARG A 125 -10.28 -2.56 3.72
N ALA A 126 -9.25 -2.09 4.40
CA ALA A 126 -7.90 -1.98 3.85
C ALA A 126 -6.88 -2.09 4.98
N VAL A 127 -5.65 -2.41 4.59
CA VAL A 127 -4.47 -2.37 5.45
C VAL A 127 -3.48 -1.42 4.78
N ALA A 128 -3.05 -0.40 5.52
CA ALA A 128 -2.05 0.56 5.08
C ALA A 128 -0.68 0.21 5.67
N PHE A 129 0.36 0.31 4.86
CA PHE A 129 1.73 0.08 5.29
C PHE A 129 2.46 1.43 5.40
N CYS A 130 2.96 1.72 6.60
CA CYS A 130 3.74 2.93 6.90
C CYS A 130 5.21 2.55 7.17
N GLN A 131 6.11 3.54 7.10
CA GLN A 131 7.55 3.30 7.24
C GLN A 131 8.01 3.22 8.69
N VAL A 132 7.33 3.94 9.59
CA VAL A 132 7.66 4.01 11.01
C VAL A 132 6.39 3.97 11.86
N ILE A 133 6.52 3.60 13.13
CA ILE A 133 5.42 3.61 14.09
C ILE A 133 5.20 5.04 14.60
N GLU A 134 6.25 5.64 15.17
CA GLU A 134 6.20 6.98 15.74
C GLU A 134 6.51 8.08 14.72
N PRO A 135 5.95 9.29 14.90
CA PRO A 135 6.33 10.46 14.11
C PRO A 135 7.85 10.68 14.12
N SER A 136 8.46 10.81 12.95
CA SER A 136 9.90 11.01 12.85
C SER A 136 10.24 12.50 12.85
N THR A 137 11.20 12.91 13.67
CA THR A 137 11.81 14.26 13.68
C THR A 137 13.10 14.33 12.86
N GLY A 138 13.40 13.29 12.07
CA GLY A 138 14.63 13.19 11.29
C GLY A 138 14.65 14.13 10.07
N LYS A 139 15.82 14.28 9.44
CA LYS A 139 16.01 15.11 8.24
C LYS A 139 15.14 14.71 7.04
N ASN A 140 14.75 13.43 6.96
CA ASN A 140 13.87 12.91 5.91
C ASN A 140 12.54 12.55 6.54
N HIS A 141 11.46 13.13 6.03
CA HIS A 141 10.10 12.80 6.45
C HIS A 141 9.83 11.30 6.24
N LYS A 142 9.28 10.65 7.28
CA LYS A 142 8.87 9.24 7.24
C LYS A 142 7.43 9.14 7.71
N VAL A 143 6.64 8.38 6.96
CA VAL A 143 5.21 8.21 7.27
C VAL A 143 5.04 7.35 8.51
N SER A 144 4.41 7.92 9.54
CA SER A 144 4.09 7.26 10.81
C SER A 144 2.69 6.64 10.79
N SER A 145 2.56 5.38 11.20
CA SER A 145 1.26 4.71 11.29
C SER A 145 0.36 5.27 12.38
N LYS A 146 0.90 5.60 13.55
CA LYS A 146 0.14 6.25 14.63
C LYS A 146 -0.38 7.61 14.17
N TYR A 147 0.51 8.43 13.59
CA TYR A 147 0.14 9.75 13.11
C TYR A 147 -0.93 9.71 12.01
N ILE A 148 -0.77 8.81 11.02
CA ILE A 148 -1.77 8.64 9.96
C ILE A 148 -3.10 8.17 10.53
N ALA A 149 -3.11 7.23 11.48
CA ALA A 149 -4.34 6.73 12.08
C ALA A 149 -5.08 7.84 12.85
N ASP A 150 -4.36 8.62 13.65
CA ASP A 150 -4.93 9.71 14.45
C ASP A 150 -5.50 10.84 13.59
N MET A 151 -4.81 11.18 12.49
CA MET A 151 -5.20 12.29 11.61
C MET A 151 -6.19 11.91 10.51
N PHE A 152 -6.40 10.62 10.22
CA PHE A 152 -7.12 10.16 9.03
C PHE A 152 -8.52 10.78 8.92
N ALA A 153 -9.32 10.66 9.98
CA ALA A 153 -10.71 11.09 9.99
C ALA A 153 -10.83 12.62 9.83
N GLU A 154 -9.95 13.37 10.48
CA GLU A 154 -9.95 14.83 10.45
C GLU A 154 -9.56 15.37 9.09
N VAL A 155 -8.50 14.85 8.47
CA VAL A 155 -8.06 15.26 7.13
C VAL A 155 -9.14 14.96 6.10
N VAL A 156 -9.78 13.79 6.18
CA VAL A 156 -10.90 13.43 5.30
C VAL A 156 -12.10 14.34 5.51
N ALA A 157 -12.43 14.68 6.76
CA ALA A 157 -13.55 15.57 7.06
C ALA A 157 -13.32 16.97 6.49
N ALA A 158 -12.13 17.55 6.68
CA ALA A 158 -11.77 18.85 6.13
C ALA A 158 -11.77 18.85 4.60
N TYR A 159 -11.24 17.79 3.98
CA TYR A 159 -11.25 17.66 2.53
C TYR A 159 -12.68 17.60 1.97
N ASN A 160 -13.55 16.79 2.58
CA ASN A 160 -14.95 16.68 2.16
C ASN A 160 -15.73 17.98 2.35
N ALA A 161 -15.46 18.71 3.44
CA ALA A 161 -16.07 20.02 3.68
C ALA A 161 -15.66 21.03 2.58
N ALA A 162 -14.38 21.03 2.18
CA ALA A 162 -13.87 21.90 1.13
C ALA A 162 -14.41 21.56 -0.27
N GLU A 163 -14.64 20.27 -0.57
CA GLU A 163 -15.19 19.83 -1.86
C GLU A 163 -16.73 19.85 -1.91
N GLY A 164 -17.41 20.13 -0.80
CA GLY A 164 -18.88 20.15 -0.75
C GLY A 164 -19.53 18.77 -0.94
N VAL A 165 -18.80 17.68 -0.67
CA VAL A 165 -19.28 16.30 -0.85
C VAL A 165 -20.11 15.88 0.38
N ALA A 166 -21.41 16.18 0.36
CA ALA A 166 -22.35 15.75 1.40
C ALA A 166 -22.67 14.24 1.28
N GLY A 167 -22.54 13.49 2.38
CA GLY A 167 -22.86 12.05 2.43
C GLY A 167 -21.68 11.10 2.16
N SER A 168 -20.45 11.58 2.36
CA SER A 168 -19.21 10.87 2.05
C SER A 168 -18.95 9.60 2.88
N LEU A 169 -18.12 8.72 2.32
CA LEU A 169 -17.59 7.52 2.97
C LEU A 169 -16.87 7.90 4.28
N GLN A 170 -17.37 7.41 5.41
CA GLN A 170 -16.68 7.50 6.69
C GLN A 170 -15.64 6.38 6.80
N CYS A 171 -14.38 6.78 6.96
CA CYS A 171 -13.27 5.86 7.17
C CYS A 171 -12.71 6.06 8.58
N ALA A 172 -12.69 4.98 9.36
CA ALA A 172 -11.94 4.92 10.60
C ALA A 172 -10.59 4.22 10.34
N ALA A 173 -9.53 4.76 10.91
CA ALA A 173 -8.20 4.16 10.86
C ALA A 173 -7.78 3.72 12.27
N GLN A 174 -7.08 2.60 12.36
CA GLN A 174 -6.53 2.09 13.61
C GLN A 174 -5.08 1.66 13.37
N HIS A 175 -4.21 2.06 14.29
CA HIS A 175 -2.81 1.63 14.32
C HIS A 175 -2.68 0.23 14.93
N VAL A 176 -1.75 -0.57 14.39
CA VAL A 176 -1.42 -1.93 14.84
C VAL A 176 0.10 -2.12 14.75
N ASP A 177 0.73 -2.57 15.84
CA ASP A 177 2.14 -2.96 15.88
C ASP A 177 2.35 -4.21 16.76
N GLY A 178 3.61 -4.63 16.95
CA GLY A 178 3.97 -5.81 17.73
C GLY A 178 3.89 -5.64 19.26
N THR A 179 3.37 -4.53 19.78
CA THR A 179 3.20 -4.34 21.23
C THR A 179 1.80 -4.69 21.74
N MET A 180 0.88 -5.03 20.85
CA MET A 180 -0.43 -5.63 21.20
C MET A 180 -0.28 -7.12 21.53
#